data_AF-A0A2E4IUF8-F1
#
_entry.id   AF-A0A2E4IUF8-F1
#
_cell.length_a   1.000
_cell.length_b   1.000
_cell.length_c   1.000
_cell.angle_alpha   90.00
_cell.angle_beta   90.00
_cell.angle_gamma   90.00
#
_symmetry.space_group_name_H-M   'P 1'
#
loop_
_entity.id
_entity.type
_entity.pdbx_description
1 polymer ?
#
loop_
_entity_poly.entity_id
_entity_poly.type
_entity_poly.pdbx_seq_one_letter_code
_entity_poly.pdbx_strand_id
1 'polypeptide(L)' 'MAIEFYNVKKKQKVSIDESKVKKTKYERNGTTRYAFRSQDDDGTNLTKFCSKADYDATNVEVV' A
#
# COMPACT_ATOMS: atom_id res chain seq x y z
N MET A 1 -7.21 -10.74 -3.07
CA MET A 1 -6.94 -10.03 -4.34
C MET A 1 -5.50 -9.52 -4.32
N ALA A 2 -4.96 -9.01 -5.43
CA ALA A 2 -3.59 -8.50 -5.49
C ALA A 2 -3.60 -6.98 -5.70
N ILE A 3 -2.77 -6.27 -4.94
CA ILE A 3 -2.56 -4.83 -5.08
C ILE A 3 -1.31 -4.60 -5.90
N GLU A 4 -1.45 -3.87 -7.00
CA GLU A 4 -0.30 -3.44 -7.81
C GLU A 4 0.43 -2.27 -7.15
N PHE A 5 1.73 -2.41 -6.98
CA PHE A 5 2.67 -1.36 -6.58
C PHE A 5 3.68 -1.11 -7.71
N TYR A 6 4.30 0.06 -7.72
CA TYR A 6 5.44 0.32 -8.60
C TYR A 6 6.74 0.22 -7.80
N ASN A 7 7.56 -0.79 -8.09
CA ASN A 7 8.90 -0.90 -7.51
C ASN A 7 9.86 -0.05 -8.34
N VAL A 8 10.38 1.02 -7.73
CA VAL A 8 11.31 1.95 -8.38
C VAL A 8 12.69 1.37 -8.67
N LYS A 9 13.15 0.38 -7.89
CA LYS A 9 14.44 -0.29 -8.12
C LYS A 9 14.36 -1.21 -9.34
N LYS A 10 13.27 -1.97 -9.44
CA LYS A 10 12.99 -2.84 -10.59
C LYS A 10 12.43 -2.06 -11.80
N LYS A 11 11.97 -0.82 -11.59
CA LYS A 11 11.29 0.03 -12.57
C LYS A 11 10.07 -0.66 -13.22
N GLN A 12 9.35 -1.45 -12.43
CA GLN A 12 8.22 -2.23 -12.91
C GLN A 12 7.10 -2.28 -11.89
N LYS A 13 5.90 -2.61 -12.36
CA LYS A 13 4.78 -2.93 -11.48
C LYS A 13 4.95 -4.33 -10.90
N VAL A 14 4.64 -4.47 -9.63
CA VAL A 14 4.63 -5.75 -8.92
C VAL A 14 3.27 -5.92 -8.25
N SER A 15 2.71 -7.11 -8.39
CA SER A 15 1.43 -7.48 -7.78
C SER A 15 1.71 -8.18 -6.46
N ILE A 16 1.24 -7.59 -5.37
CA ILE A 16 1.40 -8.14 -4.03
C ILE A 16 0.05 -8.62 -3.52
N ASP A 17 0.02 -9.83 -2.98
CA ASP A 17 -1.17 -10.38 -2.33
C ASP A 17 -1.60 -9.51 -1.14
N GLU A 18 -2.91 -9.26 -1.02
CA GLU A 18 -3.48 -8.48 0.08
C GLU A 18 -3.07 -8.96 1.48
N SER A 19 -2.82 -10.27 1.66
CA SER A 19 -2.33 -10.84 2.93
C SER A 19 -0.96 -10.32 3.36
N LYS A 20 -0.15 -9.83 2.41
CA LYS A 20 1.18 -9.24 2.65
C LYS A 20 1.14 -7.72 2.70
N VAL A 21 0.01 -7.11 2.37
CA VAL A 21 -0.17 -5.67 2.43
C VAL A 21 -0.55 -5.28 3.86
N LYS A 22 -0.13 -4.10 4.27
CA LYS A 22 -0.57 -3.42 5.48
C LYS A 22 -1.23 -2.10 5.12
N LYS A 23 -2.27 -1.74 5.85
CA LYS A 23 -2.92 -0.43 5.71
C LYS A 23 -2.32 0.57 6.67
N THR A 24 -2.09 1.78 6.20
CA THR A 24 -1.65 2.89 7.04
C THR A 24 -2.35 4.19 6.67
N LYS A 25 -2.49 5.08 7.65
CA LYS A 25 -3.02 6.43 7.48
C LYS A 25 -1.97 7.46 7.87
N TYR A 26 -1.81 8.49 7.06
CA TYR A 26 -0.94 9.61 7.34
C TYR A 26 -1.77 10.86 7.58
N GLU A 27 -1.68 11.42 8.78
CA GLU A 27 -2.33 12.67 9.15
C GLU A 27 -1.29 13.79 9.15
N ARG A 28 -1.49 14.82 8.33
CA ARG A 28 -0.60 15.99 8.27
C ARG A 28 -1.40 17.25 8.00
N ASN A 29 -1.26 18.25 8.87
CA ASN A 29 -1.90 19.57 8.74
C ASN A 29 -3.41 19.50 8.44
N GLY A 30 -4.14 18.63 9.15
CA GLY A 30 -5.58 18.42 8.94
C GLY A 30 -5.96 17.63 7.68
N THR A 31 -4.98 17.20 6.87
CA THR A 31 -5.22 16.33 5.71
C THR A 31 -4.89 14.87 6.06
N THR A 32 -5.83 13.97 5.79
CA THR A 32 -5.63 12.53 5.93
C THR A 32 -5.32 11.91 4.57
N ARG A 33 -4.24 11.14 4.47
CA ARG A 33 -3.89 10.35 3.29
C ARG A 33 -3.89 8.86 3.65
N TYR A 34 -4.58 8.07 2.85
CA TYR A 34 -4.66 6.63 3.01
C TYR A 34 -3.64 5.95 2.10
N ALA A 35 -2.98 4.92 2.62
CA ALA A 35 -1.99 4.19 1.85
C ALA A 35 -1.94 2.69 2.21
N PHE A 36 -1.57 1.91 1.20
CA PHE A 36 -1.13 0.53 1.34
C PHE A 36 0.39 0.49 1.39
N ARG A 37 0.95 -0.33 2.27
CA ARG A 37 2.38 -0.61 2.38
C ARG A 37 2.65 -2.09 2.23
N SER A 38 3.76 -2.42 1.62
CA SER A 38 4.28 -3.79 1.58
C SER A 38 5.79 -3.77 1.40
N GLN A 39 6.40 -4.95 1.35
CA GLN A 39 7.77 -5.16 0.93
C GLN A 39 7.78 -6.11 -0.27
N ASP A 40 8.56 -5.77 -1.29
CA ASP A 40 8.82 -6.65 -2.43
C ASP A 40 9.88 -7.72 -2.07
N ASP A 41 10.03 -8.74 -2.90
CA ASP A 41 10.99 -9.85 -2.68
C ASP A 41 12.46 -9.38 -2.55
N ASP A 42 12.79 -8.23 -3.12
CA ASP A 42 14.11 -7.61 -3.12
C ASP A 42 14.37 -6.74 -1.87
N GLY A 43 13.43 -6.76 -0.92
CA GLY A 43 13.46 -5.97 0.30
C GLY A 43 13.00 -4.51 0.13
N THR A 44 12.58 -4.10 -1.07
CA THR A 44 12.13 -2.73 -1.34
C THR A 44 10.79 -2.47 -0.67
N ASN A 45 10.75 -1.42 0.15
CA ASN A 45 9.50 -0.94 0.74
C ASN A 45 8.63 -0.30 -0.34
N LEU A 46 7.41 -0.79 -0.46
CA LEU A 46 6.41 -0.33 -1.40
C LEU A 46 5.38 0.51 -0.66
N THR A 47 4.93 1.59 -1.29
CA THR A 47 3.83 2.42 -0.77
C THR A 47 2.96 2.87 -1.93
N LYS A 48 1.65 2.70 -1.78
CA LYS A 48 0.64 3.15 -2.74
C LYS A 48 -0.42 3.93 -2.01
N PHE A 49 -0.57 5.21 -2.38
CA PHE A 49 -1.68 6.02 -1.90
C PHE A 49 -2.97 5.59 -2.59
N CYS A 50 -4.04 5.54 -1.83
CA CYS A 50 -5.35 5.12 -2.28
C CYS A 50 -6.44 6.06 -1.78
N SER A 51 -7.63 5.96 -2.37
CA SER A 51 -8.79 6.67 -1.87
C SER A 51 -9.25 6.08 -0.53
N LYS A 52 -10.04 6.85 0.23
CA LYS A 52 -10.67 6.33 1.45
C LYS A 52 -11.54 5.11 1.16
N ALA A 53 -12.27 5.12 0.03
CA ALA A 53 -13.14 4.01 -0.35
C ALA A 53 -12.36 2.71 -0.56
N ASP A 54 -11.23 2.76 -1.28
CA ASP A 54 -10.38 1.58 -1.49
C ASP A 54 -9.77 1.09 -0.17
N TYR A 55 -9.37 2.04 0.69
CA TYR A 55 -8.83 1.75 2.01
C TYR A 55 -9.87 1.09 2.92
N ASP A 56 -11.13 1.51 2.88
CA ASP A 56 -12.20 0.94 3.71
C ASP A 56 -12.70 -0.40 3.13
N ALA A 57 -12.64 -0.59 1.80
CA ALA A 57 -13.11 -1.80 1.12
C ALA A 57 -12.18 -3.01 1.30
N THR A 58 -10.90 -2.81 1.57
CA THR A 58 -9.98 -3.94 1.86
C THR A 58 -10.22 -4.44 3.28
N ASN A 59 -10.00 -5.72 3.58
CA ASN A 59 -10.12 -6.23 4.97
C ASN A 59 -8.75 -6.54 5.58
N VAL A 60 -7.80 -5.66 5.32
CA VAL A 60 -6.39 -5.80 5.71
C VAL A 60 -6.13 -5.08 7.04
N GLU A 61 -5.33 -5.70 7.90
CA GLU A 61 -4.97 -5.19 9.23
C GLU A 61 -4.34 -3.79 9.16
N VAL A 62 -4.76 -2.91 10.07
CA VAL A 62 -4.23 -1.55 10.22
C VAL A 62 -3.00 -1.60 11.11
N VAL A 63 -1.86 -1.09 10.61
CA VAL A 63 -0.57 -1.10 11.32
C VAL A 63 0.03 0.30 11.40
#